data_AF-A0A1H1AES9-F1
#
_entry.id   AF-A0A1H1AES9-F1
#
_cell.length_a   1.000
_cell.length_b   1.000
_cell.length_c   1.000
_cell.angle_alpha   90.00
_cell.angle_beta   90.00
_cell.angle_gamma   90.00
#
_symmetry.space_group_name_H-M   'P 1'
#
loop_
_entity.id
_entity.type
_entity.pdbx_description
1 polymer ?
#
loop_
_entity_poly.entity_id
_entity_poly.type
_entity_poly.pdbx_seq_one_letter_code
_entity_poly.pdbx_strand_id
1 'polypeptide(L)'
;MSMQTDPLEEMGRELGEALTETPEYEAFEEAKAAVENDDEVQAKISEFESLREEFMFARQTGNATQEGLQKVQSAQEELHSMPVMAEYLEAQEELQTRLEAVNEAISEPLAVDFGGEAGGCCHD
;
A
#
# COMPACT_ATOMS: atom_id res chain seq x y z
N MET A 1 -17.14 -13.96 31.90
CA MET A 1 -17.84 -14.20 30.63
C MET A 1 -16.77 -14.63 29.64
N SER A 2 -16.75 -15.90 29.26
CA SER A 2 -15.73 -16.43 28.35
C SER A 2 -16.11 -15.98 26.94
N MET A 3 -15.34 -15.06 26.37
CA MET A 3 -15.39 -14.82 24.93
C MET A 3 -14.74 -16.04 24.29
N GLN A 4 -15.55 -17.00 23.86
CA GLN A 4 -15.08 -17.98 22.89
C GLN A 4 -14.88 -17.20 21.59
N THR A 5 -13.64 -17.04 21.17
CA THR A 5 -13.30 -16.54 19.84
C THR A 5 -13.92 -17.47 18.81
N ASP A 6 -14.52 -16.92 17.76
CA ASP A 6 -15.05 -17.73 16.66
C ASP A 6 -13.88 -18.51 16.03
N PRO A 7 -13.99 -19.83 15.79
CA PRO A 7 -12.93 -20.60 15.14
C PRO A 7 -12.44 -20.00 13.82
N LEU A 8 -13.31 -19.32 13.07
CA LEU A 8 -12.92 -18.63 11.83
C LEU A 8 -12.06 -17.40 12.11
N GLU A 9 -12.34 -16.65 13.18
CA GLU A 9 -11.51 -15.51 13.61
C GLU A 9 -10.14 -15.97 14.12
N GLU A 10 -10.06 -17.14 14.75
CA GLU A 10 -8.79 -17.75 15.16
C GLU A 10 -7.96 -18.16 13.95
N MET A 11 -8.55 -18.85 12.97
CA MET A 11 -7.87 -19.19 11.70
C MET A 11 -7.42 -17.95 10.94
N GLY A 12 -8.21 -16.89 10.93
CA GLY A 12 -7.83 -15.61 10.31
C GLY A 12 -6.61 -14.97 11.00
N ARG A 13 -6.52 -15.08 12.33
CA ARG A 13 -5.35 -14.62 13.09
C ARG A 13 -4.11 -15.47 12.81
N GLU A 14 -4.26 -16.79 12.82
CA GLU A 14 -3.17 -17.72 12.49
C GLU A 14 -2.64 -17.49 11.07
N LEU A 15 -3.52 -17.21 10.10
CA LEU A 15 -3.11 -16.81 8.76
C LEU A 15 -2.31 -15.51 8.77
N GLY A 16 -2.77 -14.50 9.51
CA GLY A 16 -2.05 -13.23 9.67
C GLY A 16 -0.67 -13.42 10.29
N GLU A 17 -0.56 -14.21 11.36
CA GLU A 17 0.71 -14.55 12.00
C GLU A 17 1.64 -15.28 11.03
N ALA A 18 1.15 -16.27 10.29
CA ALA A 18 1.93 -16.98 9.28
C ALA A 18 2.39 -16.06 8.13
N LEU A 19 1.59 -15.05 7.76
CA LEU A 19 1.98 -14.04 6.78
C LEU A 19 3.14 -13.17 7.28
N THR A 20 3.21 -12.89 8.58
CA THR A 20 4.33 -12.11 9.14
C THR A 20 5.67 -12.84 9.10
N GLU A 21 5.66 -14.16 8.95
CA GLU A 21 6.86 -14.99 8.85
C GLU A 21 7.32 -15.24 7.40
N THR A 22 6.68 -14.62 6.40
CA THR A 22 7.08 -14.80 5.00
C THR A 22 8.19 -13.82 4.61
N PRO A 23 9.10 -14.22 3.71
CA PRO A 23 10.20 -13.35 3.27
C PRO A 23 9.69 -12.06 2.62
N GLU A 24 8.54 -12.09 1.94
CA GLU A 24 7.93 -10.91 1.31
C GLU A 24 7.47 -9.89 2.37
N TYR A 25 6.92 -10.35 3.50
CA TYR A 25 6.51 -9.45 4.59
C TYR A 25 7.72 -8.89 5.34
N GLU A 26 8.72 -9.73 5.63
CA GLU A 26 9.98 -9.28 6.25
C GLU A 26 10.69 -8.22 5.39
N ALA A 27 10.82 -8.47 4.08
CA ALA A 27 11.42 -7.52 3.15
C ALA A 27 10.65 -6.19 3.07
N PHE A 28 9.32 -6.25 3.07
CA PHE A 28 8.46 -5.07 3.10
C PHE A 28 8.68 -4.23 4.37
N GLU A 29 8.68 -4.86 5.55
CA GLU A 29 8.88 -4.14 6.81
C GLU A 29 10.29 -3.54 6.91
N GLU A 30 11.32 -4.24 6.44
CA GLU A 30 12.69 -3.73 6.38
C GLU A 30 12.81 -2.52 5.43
N ALA A 31 12.29 -2.63 4.21
CA ALA A 31 12.35 -1.55 3.23
C ALA A 31 11.52 -0.34 3.67
N LYS A 32 10.37 -0.57 4.31
CA LYS A 32 9.55 0.48 4.91
C LYS A 32 10.30 1.20 6.02
N ALA A 33 10.96 0.47 6.92
CA ALA A 33 11.78 1.07 7.96
C ALA A 33 12.96 1.86 7.36
N ALA A 34 13.56 1.40 6.26
CA ALA A 34 14.61 2.13 5.57
C ALA A 34 14.10 3.47 5.01
N VAL A 35 12.91 3.50 4.38
CA VAL A 35 12.25 4.73 3.93
C VAL A 35 11.95 5.66 5.11
N GLU A 36 11.38 5.14 6.20
CA GLU A 36 10.99 5.93 7.38
C GLU A 36 12.18 6.58 8.09
N ASN A 37 13.36 5.95 8.02
CA ASN A 37 14.59 6.43 8.67
C ASN A 37 15.51 7.26 7.74
N ASP A 38 15.14 7.46 6.47
CA ASP A 38 15.92 8.24 5.51
C ASP A 38 15.37 9.68 5.39
N ASP A 39 16.08 10.63 6.01
CA ASP A 39 15.68 12.05 6.05
C ASP A 39 15.53 12.68 4.64
N GLU A 40 16.32 12.24 3.66
CA GLU A 40 16.27 12.77 2.30
C GLU A 40 15.03 12.26 1.56
N VAL A 41 14.73 10.96 1.70
CA VAL A 41 13.51 10.36 1.17
C VAL A 41 12.28 10.99 1.82
N GLN A 42 12.28 11.19 3.14
CA GLN A 42 11.17 11.83 3.86
C GLN A 42 10.93 13.28 3.39
N ALA A 43 11.99 14.03 3.10
CA ALA A 43 11.87 15.37 2.52
C ALA A 43 11.22 15.32 1.13
N LYS A 44 11.60 14.34 0.29
CA LYS A 44 11.04 14.15 -1.05
C LYS A 44 9.58 13.68 -1.04
N ILE A 45 9.21 12.81 -0.09
CA ILE A 45 7.81 12.43 0.16
C ILE A 45 6.99 13.68 0.50
N SER A 46 7.47 14.51 1.43
CA SER A 46 6.78 15.74 1.84
C SER A 46 6.61 16.74 0.69
N GLU A 47 7.63 16.88 -0.17
CA GLU A 47 7.58 17.71 -1.37
C GLU A 47 6.52 17.20 -2.36
N PHE A 48 6.54 15.90 -2.66
CA PHE A 48 5.56 15.26 -3.54
C PHE A 48 4.12 15.41 -3.02
N GLU A 49 3.89 15.15 -1.74
CA GLU A 49 2.57 15.25 -1.12
C GLU A 49 2.03 16.68 -1.19
N SER A 50 2.86 17.67 -0.88
CA SER A 50 2.50 19.09 -0.97
C SER A 50 2.09 19.47 -2.40
N LEU A 51 2.88 19.09 -3.41
CA LEU A 51 2.57 19.35 -4.82
C LEU A 51 1.28 18.64 -5.26
N ARG A 52 1.06 17.41 -4.81
CA ARG A 52 -0.15 16.63 -5.10
C ARG A 52 -1.38 17.30 -4.52
N GLU A 53 -1.32 17.76 -3.26
CA GLU A 53 -2.43 18.47 -2.61
C GLU A 53 -2.76 19.79 -3.31
N GLU A 54 -1.74 20.59 -3.63
CA GLU A 54 -1.90 21.83 -4.39
C GLU A 54 -2.57 21.57 -5.74
N PHE A 55 -2.13 20.54 -6.47
CA PHE A 55 -2.70 20.18 -7.75
C PHE A 55 -4.15 19.70 -7.62
N MET A 56 -4.46 18.88 -6.61
CA MET A 56 -5.83 18.40 -6.36
C MET A 56 -6.78 19.56 -6.01
N PHE A 57 -6.33 20.52 -5.20
CA PHE A 57 -7.08 21.74 -4.92
C PHE A 57 -7.28 22.59 -6.19
N ALA A 58 -6.24 22.78 -6.99
CA ALA A 58 -6.33 23.48 -8.27
C ALA A 58 -7.33 22.79 -9.21
N ARG A 59 -7.34 21.45 -9.25
CA ARG A 59 -8.29 20.66 -10.04
C ARG A 59 -9.73 20.86 -9.58
N GLN A 60 -9.98 20.86 -8.27
CA GLN A 60 -11.31 21.07 -7.70
C GLN A 60 -11.85 22.47 -8.00
N THR A 61 -10.98 23.48 -7.98
CA THR A 61 -11.34 24.89 -8.24
C THR A 61 -11.36 25.27 -9.73
N GLY A 62 -11.00 24.34 -10.62
CA GLY A 62 -10.89 24.61 -12.06
C GLY A 62 -9.63 25.39 -12.48
N ASN A 63 -8.65 25.53 -11.58
CA ASN A 63 -7.39 26.25 -11.80
C ASN A 63 -6.20 25.32 -12.11
N ALA A 64 -6.42 24.01 -12.26
CA ALA A 64 -5.34 23.08 -12.59
C ALA A 64 -4.71 23.40 -13.94
N THR A 65 -3.37 23.37 -13.99
CA THR A 65 -2.60 23.61 -15.20
C THR A 65 -1.78 22.37 -15.59
N GLN A 66 -1.40 22.31 -16.87
CA GLN A 66 -0.49 21.26 -17.35
C GLN A 66 0.88 21.34 -16.67
N GLU A 67 1.38 22.54 -16.38
CA GLU A 67 2.62 22.74 -15.62
C GLU A 67 2.51 22.17 -14.20
N GLY A 68 1.37 22.38 -13.52
CA GLY A 68 1.12 21.79 -12.21
C GLY A 68 1.13 20.27 -12.23
N LEU A 69 0.51 19.66 -13.25
CA LEU A 69 0.57 18.21 -13.44
C LEU A 69 2.01 17.71 -13.67
N GLN A 70 2.78 18.42 -14.51
CA GLN A 70 4.18 18.08 -14.77
C GLN A 70 5.03 18.15 -13.50
N LYS A 71 4.83 19.14 -12.62
CA LYS A 71 5.54 19.23 -11.35
C LYS A 71 5.27 18.03 -10.44
N VAL A 72 4.01 17.62 -10.33
CA VAL A 72 3.63 16.42 -9.55
C VAL A 72 4.28 15.16 -10.14
N GLN A 73 4.24 15.00 -11.47
CA GLN A 73 4.85 13.85 -12.14
C GLN A 73 6.36 13.82 -11.94
N SER A 74 7.06 14.94 -12.11
CA SER A 74 8.50 15.01 -11.91
C SER A 74 8.91 14.74 -10.46
N ALA A 75 8.16 15.25 -9.48
CA ALA A 75 8.43 14.96 -8.07
C ALA A 75 8.20 13.46 -7.74
N GLN A 76 7.18 12.84 -8.35
CA GLN A 76 6.95 11.41 -8.22
C GLN A 76 8.09 10.59 -8.84
N GLU A 77 8.50 10.91 -10.06
CA GLU A 77 9.59 10.24 -10.75
C GLU A 77 10.90 10.36 -9.98
N GLU A 78 11.20 11.55 -9.45
CA GLU A 78 12.38 11.78 -8.60
C GLU A 78 12.33 10.90 -7.35
N LEU A 79 11.21 10.91 -6.61
CA LEU A 79 11.03 10.10 -5.41
C LEU A 79 11.17 8.60 -5.70
N HIS A 80 10.51 8.11 -6.75
CA HIS A 80 10.56 6.69 -7.14
C HIS A 80 11.94 6.27 -7.68
N SER A 81 12.76 7.21 -8.17
CA SER A 81 14.11 6.92 -8.62
C SER A 81 15.13 6.78 -7.49
N MET A 82 14.77 7.16 -6.25
CA MET A 82 15.64 7.00 -5.09
C MET A 82 15.79 5.52 -4.75
N PRO A 83 17.01 4.99 -4.52
CA PRO A 83 17.22 3.56 -4.29
C PRO A 83 16.37 2.97 -3.15
N VAL A 84 16.31 3.66 -2.00
CA VAL A 84 15.54 3.22 -0.83
C VAL A 84 14.03 3.17 -1.12
N MET A 85 13.53 4.11 -1.91
CA MET A 85 12.12 4.12 -2.32
C MET A 85 11.84 3.03 -3.36
N ALA A 86 12.75 2.81 -4.31
CA ALA A 86 12.62 1.75 -5.31
C ALA A 86 12.56 0.36 -4.66
N GLU A 87 13.45 0.10 -3.68
CA GLU A 87 13.45 -1.15 -2.89
C GLU A 87 12.13 -1.33 -2.12
N TYR A 88 11.61 -0.26 -1.52
CA TYR A 88 10.30 -0.30 -0.86
C TYR A 88 9.15 -0.60 -1.81
N LEU A 89 9.13 0.02 -2.99
CA LEU A 89 8.07 -0.22 -3.99
C LEU A 89 8.12 -1.66 -4.54
N GLU A 90 9.32 -2.21 -4.75
CA GLU A 90 9.51 -3.60 -5.15
C GLU A 90 8.99 -4.57 -4.07
N ALA A 91 9.41 -4.38 -2.81
CA ALA A 91 8.96 -5.21 -1.69
C ALA A 91 7.44 -5.11 -1.47
N GLN A 92 6.86 -3.92 -1.68
CA GLN A 92 5.40 -3.73 -1.63
C GLN A 92 4.67 -4.51 -2.74
N GLU A 93 5.17 -4.51 -3.97
CA GLU A 93 4.59 -5.26 -5.09
C GLU A 93 4.64 -6.77 -4.85
N GLU A 94 5.77 -7.28 -4.32
CA GLU A 94 5.92 -8.70 -3.97
C GLU A 94 4.95 -9.11 -2.85
N LEU A 95 4.85 -8.31 -1.79
CA LEU A 95 3.89 -8.55 -0.71
C LEU A 95 2.45 -8.50 -1.23
N GLN A 96 2.10 -7.52 -2.07
CA GLN A 96 0.77 -7.43 -2.66
C GLN A 96 0.43 -8.68 -3.47
N THR A 97 1.35 -9.13 -4.33
CA THR A 97 1.18 -10.35 -5.13
C THR A 97 0.92 -11.56 -4.22
N ARG A 98 1.65 -11.67 -3.11
CA ARG A 98 1.47 -12.75 -2.14
C ARG A 98 0.11 -12.69 -1.46
N LEU A 99 -0.35 -11.51 -1.06
CA LEU A 99 -1.65 -11.29 -0.43
C LEU A 99 -2.80 -11.57 -1.41
N GLU A 100 -2.66 -11.19 -2.67
CA GLU A 100 -3.63 -11.48 -3.74
C GLU A 100 -3.78 -12.99 -3.96
N ALA A 101 -2.68 -13.75 -3.99
CA ALA A 101 -2.74 -15.20 -4.10
C ALA A 101 -3.44 -15.87 -2.90
N VAL A 102 -3.22 -15.36 -1.69
CA VAL A 102 -3.93 -15.82 -0.48
C VAL A 102 -5.41 -15.49 -0.56
N ASN A 103 -5.75 -14.28 -1.02
CA ASN A 103 -7.14 -13.90 -1.23
C ASN A 103 -7.84 -14.81 -2.26
N GLU A 104 -7.19 -15.10 -3.40
CA GLU A 104 -7.74 -16.01 -4.41
C GLU A 104 -7.99 -17.42 -3.83
N ALA A 105 -7.06 -17.94 -3.02
CA ALA A 105 -7.22 -19.23 -2.36
C ALA A 105 -8.39 -19.27 -1.35
N ILE A 106 -8.67 -18.15 -0.66
CA ILE A 106 -9.83 -18.03 0.22
C ILE A 106 -11.14 -17.91 -0.58
N SER A 107 -11.09 -17.19 -1.71
CA SER A 107 -12.24 -16.97 -2.60
C SER A 107 -12.63 -18.22 -3.40
N GLU A 108 -11.68 -19.09 -3.76
CA GLU A 108 -11.93 -20.30 -4.58
C GLU A 108 -13.13 -21.17 -4.12
N PRO A 109 -13.29 -21.51 -2.82
CA PRO A 109 -14.46 -22.27 -2.34
C PRO A 109 -15.74 -21.45 -2.16
N LEU A 110 -15.69 -20.13 -2.32
CA LEU A 110 -16.81 -19.22 -2.04
C LEU A 110 -17.55 -18.84 -3.33
N ALA A 111 -18.85 -18.55 -3.20
CA ALA A 111 -19.64 -18.01 -4.30
C ALA A 111 -19.45 -16.49 -4.49
N VAL A 112 -18.60 -15.88 -3.68
CA VAL A 112 -18.29 -14.44 -3.63
C VAL A 112 -16.78 -14.27 -3.58
N ASP A 113 -16.29 -13.14 -4.10
CA ASP A 113 -14.88 -12.77 -3.95
C ASP A 113 -14.66 -12.22 -2.54
N PHE A 114 -13.97 -13.00 -1.69
CA PHE A 114 -13.69 -12.63 -0.31
C PHE A 114 -12.99 -11.28 -0.22
N GLY A 115 -11.93 -11.04 -0.99
CA GLY A 115 -11.17 -9.79 -0.93
C GLY A 115 -11.90 -8.62 -1.56
N GLY A 116 -12.71 -8.86 -2.59
CA GLY A 116 -13.61 -7.86 -3.14
C GLY A 116 -14.67 -7.39 -2.13
N GLU A 117 -15.29 -8.33 -1.39
CA GLU A 117 -16.34 -8.04 -0.41
C GLU A 117 -15.79 -7.53 0.93
N ALA A 118 -14.69 -8.10 1.42
CA ALA A 118 -14.07 -7.75 2.71
C ALA A 118 -13.10 -6.57 2.61
N GLY A 119 -12.45 -6.38 1.45
CA GLY A 119 -11.44 -5.34 1.22
C GLY A 119 -12.00 -3.93 1.07
N GLY A 120 -13.33 -3.76 1.01
CA GLY A 120 -13.98 -2.45 1.09
C GLY A 120 -13.64 -1.49 -0.04
N CYS A 121 -13.27 -1.98 -1.23
CA CYS A 121 -13.17 -1.13 -2.41
C CYS A 121 -14.57 -0.77 -2.87
N CYS A 122 -14.88 0.52 -2.82
CA CYS A 122 -16.14 1.14 -3.24
C CYS A 122 -16.73 0.46 -4.49
N HIS A 123 -17.79 -0.33 -4.28
CA HIS A 123 -18.82 -0.53 -5.27
C HIS A 123 -19.67 0.75 -5.30
N ASP A 124 -19.24 1.74 -6.08
CA ASP A 124 -20.07 2.86 -6.55
C ASP A 124 -19.93 2.99 -8.07
#